data_AF-F3KMS3-F1
#
_entry.id   AF-F3KMS3-F1
#
_cell.length_a   1.000
_cell.length_b   1.000
_cell.length_c   1.000
_cell.angle_alpha   90.00
_cell.angle_beta   90.00
_cell.angle_gamma   90.00
#
_symmetry.space_group_name_H-M   'P 1'
#
loop_
_entity.id
_entity.type
_entity.pdbx_description
1 polymer ?
#
loop_
_entity_poly.entity_id
_entity_poly.type
_entity_poly.pdbx_seq_one_letter_code
_entity_poly.pdbx_strand_id
1 'polypeptide(L)'
;MNGYARKKWYGFLAQRDGEHCYICNRIPPEFQLIIEHKDNNNANNNPENLRLSCRRCNYIKNPRGPVDLSACVNMVNDDTSAEIDINTRKEPLFRKFVFHLLNEQNKVSQHEVIYSGAEELGISPVTARRYLEKMCSGRGLLMKSNEIKTIMIKYKPKPPGI
;
A
#
# COMPACT_ATOMS: atom_id res chain seq x y z
N MET A 1 29.25 2.48 5.93
CA MET A 1 29.74 2.97 4.62
C MET A 1 29.73 4.50 4.59
N ASN A 2 30.84 5.15 4.20
CA ASN A 2 30.94 6.62 4.10
C ASN A 2 30.26 7.16 2.82
N GLY A 3 30.07 8.48 2.72
CA GLY A 3 29.32 9.11 1.62
C GLY A 3 29.95 8.90 0.23
N TYR A 4 31.28 8.92 0.13
CA TYR A 4 31.99 8.69 -1.13
C TYR A 4 31.83 7.23 -1.61
N ALA A 5 32.07 6.26 -0.74
CA ALA A 5 31.89 4.84 -1.04
C ALA A 5 30.43 4.56 -1.44
N ARG A 6 29.47 5.22 -0.81
CA ARG A 6 28.04 5.08 -1.15
C ARG A 6 27.74 5.45 -2.59
N LYS A 7 28.30 6.57 -3.08
CA LYS A 7 28.13 6.98 -4.49
C LYS A 7 28.75 5.98 -5.46
N LYS A 8 29.96 5.50 -5.15
CA LYS A 8 30.66 4.49 -5.96
C LYS A 8 29.87 3.18 -6.05
N TRP A 9 29.39 2.68 -4.92
CA TRP A 9 28.59 1.45 -4.88
C TRP A 9 27.25 1.61 -5.58
N TYR A 10 26.60 2.77 -5.45
CA TYR A 10 25.34 3.02 -6.13
C TYR A 10 25.49 2.93 -7.64
N GLY A 11 26.51 3.59 -8.21
CA GLY A 11 26.79 3.53 -9.65
C GLY A 11 27.11 2.11 -10.12
N PHE A 12 27.94 1.38 -9.38
CA PHE A 12 28.26 -0.02 -9.70
C PHE A 12 27.02 -0.92 -9.70
N LEU A 13 26.16 -0.82 -8.67
CA LEU A 13 24.95 -1.65 -8.56
C LEU A 13 23.90 -1.28 -9.61
N ALA A 14 23.74 0.00 -9.91
CA ALA A 14 22.86 0.45 -10.99
C ALA A 14 23.32 -0.08 -12.36
N GLN A 15 24.63 -0.17 -12.58
CA GLN A 15 25.21 -0.75 -13.79
C GLN A 15 25.08 -2.29 -13.84
N ARG A 16 25.34 -2.97 -12.72
CA ARG A 16 25.30 -4.44 -12.63
C ARG A 16 23.86 -4.98 -12.70
N ASP A 17 22.96 -4.41 -11.91
CA ASP A 17 21.62 -4.95 -11.66
C ASP A 17 20.52 -4.11 -12.32
N GLY A 18 20.82 -2.89 -12.78
CA GLY A 18 19.84 -1.92 -13.22
C GLY A 18 19.37 -0.99 -12.11
N GLU A 19 19.07 0.27 -12.45
CA GLU A 19 18.64 1.30 -11.49
C GLU A 19 17.16 1.15 -11.10
N HIS A 20 16.86 0.08 -10.36
CA HIS A 20 15.51 -0.26 -9.93
C HIS A 20 15.52 -0.86 -8.53
N CYS A 21 14.36 -0.83 -7.86
CA CYS A 21 14.20 -1.53 -6.60
C CYS A 21 14.12 -3.03 -6.85
N TYR A 22 15.03 -3.81 -6.28
CA TYR A 22 15.05 -5.28 -6.41
C TYR A 22 13.75 -5.98 -5.97
N ILE A 23 12.95 -5.37 -5.09
CA ILE A 23 11.74 -5.99 -4.53
C ILE A 23 10.49 -5.64 -5.34
N CYS A 24 10.35 -4.40 -5.80
CA CYS A 24 9.12 -3.92 -6.44
C CYS A 24 9.31 -3.35 -7.85
N ASN A 25 10.51 -3.51 -8.43
CA ASN A 25 10.92 -3.12 -9.79
C ASN A 25 10.65 -1.66 -10.17
N ARG A 26 10.51 -0.83 -9.16
CA ARG A 26 10.29 0.61 -9.27
C ARG A 26 11.61 1.30 -9.66
N ILE A 27 11.58 2.13 -10.71
CA ILE A 27 12.67 2.97 -11.24
C ILE A 27 12.59 4.47 -10.86
N PRO A 28 13.71 5.17 -10.56
CA PRO A 28 13.74 6.63 -10.40
C PRO A 28 13.17 7.37 -11.65
N PRO A 29 12.74 8.66 -11.55
CA PRO A 29 12.98 9.63 -10.46
C PRO A 29 11.88 9.74 -9.41
N GLU A 30 10.75 9.03 -9.56
CA GLU A 30 9.58 9.17 -8.66
C GLU A 30 9.88 8.78 -7.19
N PHE A 31 11.00 8.14 -6.91
CA PHE A 31 11.45 7.76 -5.57
C PHE A 31 12.97 7.54 -5.53
N GLN A 32 13.51 7.63 -4.33
CA GLN A 32 14.92 7.41 -4.07
C GLN A 32 15.21 5.93 -3.75
N LEU A 33 16.14 5.34 -4.50
CA LEU A 33 16.75 4.05 -4.15
C LEU A 33 17.86 4.24 -3.12
N ILE A 34 18.05 3.23 -2.29
CA ILE A 34 19.12 3.13 -1.31
C ILE A 34 19.86 1.81 -1.48
N ILE A 35 21.11 1.80 -1.05
CA ILE A 35 21.89 0.56 -0.94
C ILE A 35 21.44 -0.19 0.30
N GLU A 36 21.05 -1.44 0.09
CA GLU A 36 20.64 -2.39 1.11
C GLU A 36 21.67 -3.51 1.23
N HIS A 37 21.99 -3.84 2.48
CA HIS A 37 22.74 -5.04 2.85
C HIS A 37 21.77 -6.22 3.02
N LYS A 38 21.94 -7.30 2.24
CA LYS A 38 21.06 -8.47 2.27
C LYS A 38 21.02 -9.11 3.67
N ASP A 39 22.17 -9.17 4.33
CA ASP A 39 22.36 -9.70 5.69
C ASP A 39 22.09 -8.69 6.82
N ASN A 40 21.66 -7.46 6.49
CA ASN A 40 21.46 -6.37 7.45
C ASN A 40 22.72 -5.99 8.28
N ASN A 41 23.92 -6.41 7.83
CA ASN A 41 25.19 -6.08 8.48
C ASN A 41 25.90 -4.96 7.73
N ASN A 42 25.95 -3.77 8.34
CA ASN A 42 26.58 -2.57 7.75
C ASN A 42 28.10 -2.69 7.51
N ALA A 43 28.76 -3.70 8.10
CA ALA A 43 30.19 -3.97 7.89
C ALA A 43 30.44 -4.82 6.63
N ASN A 44 29.46 -5.61 6.17
CA ASN A 44 29.63 -6.52 5.04
C ASN A 44 29.36 -5.82 3.70
N ASN A 45 30.38 -5.16 3.16
CA ASN A 45 30.27 -4.43 1.89
C ASN A 45 30.66 -5.27 0.65
N ASN A 46 30.55 -6.59 0.71
CA ASN A 46 30.77 -7.45 -0.45
C ASN A 46 29.73 -7.10 -1.55
N PRO A 47 30.11 -6.88 -2.82
CA PRO A 47 29.18 -6.56 -3.90
C PRO A 47 27.96 -7.50 -3.97
N GLU A 48 28.14 -8.78 -3.69
CA GLU A 48 27.06 -9.77 -3.72
C GLU A 48 26.08 -9.63 -2.54
N ASN A 49 26.52 -9.01 -1.45
CA ASN A 49 25.68 -8.68 -0.29
C ASN A 49 24.93 -7.34 -0.46
N LEU A 50 25.28 -6.54 -1.47
CA LEU A 50 24.66 -5.24 -1.73
C LEU A 50 23.66 -5.30 -2.88
N ARG A 51 22.56 -4.55 -2.74
CA ARG A 51 21.58 -4.32 -3.81
C ARG A 51 20.89 -2.97 -3.67
N LEU A 52 20.21 -2.53 -4.73
CA LEU A 52 19.34 -1.35 -4.68
C LEU A 52 17.92 -1.71 -4.24
N SER A 53 17.39 -0.97 -3.28
CA SER A 53 15.98 -1.06 -2.90
C SER A 53 15.41 0.30 -2.54
N CYS A 54 14.11 0.49 -2.71
CA CYS A 54 13.46 1.73 -2.28
C CYS A 54 13.33 1.76 -0.75
N ARG A 55 13.27 2.96 -0.16
CA ARG A 55 13.18 3.13 1.30
C ARG A 55 12.01 2.34 1.91
N ARG A 56 10.87 2.26 1.21
CA ARG A 56 9.68 1.52 1.67
C ARG A 56 9.95 0.02 1.77
N CYS A 57 10.47 -0.59 0.72
CA CYS A 57 10.78 -2.03 0.73
C CYS A 57 11.88 -2.35 1.74
N ASN A 58 12.89 -1.49 1.86
CA ASN A 58 13.93 -1.65 2.87
C ASN A 58 13.37 -1.57 4.30
N TYR A 59 12.43 -0.65 4.58
CA TYR A 59 11.83 -0.52 5.91
C TYR A 59 10.93 -1.71 6.29
N ILE A 60 10.16 -2.23 5.33
CA ILE A 60 9.35 -3.45 5.54
C ILE A 60 10.24 -4.65 5.87
N LYS A 61 11.40 -4.76 5.20
CA LYS A 61 12.35 -5.84 5.44
C LYS A 61 13.15 -5.64 6.75
N ASN A 62 13.67 -4.43 6.95
CA ASN A 62 14.60 -4.06 8.02
C ASN A 62 14.01 -2.87 8.81
N PRO A 63 13.11 -3.16 9.75
CA PRO A 63 12.41 -2.18 10.55
C PRO A 63 13.30 -1.70 11.70
N ARG A 64 13.22 -0.41 12.04
CA ARG A 64 14.12 0.23 13.03
C ARG A 64 13.61 0.21 14.47
N GLY A 65 12.47 -0.41 14.69
CA GLY A 65 11.88 -0.74 15.98
C GLY A 65 11.18 -2.08 15.84
N PRO A 66 10.45 -2.57 16.86
CA PRO A 66 9.53 -3.67 16.63
C PRO A 66 8.70 -3.29 15.39
N VAL A 67 8.73 -4.13 14.34
CA VAL A 67 7.55 -4.17 13.48
C VAL A 67 6.52 -4.66 14.43
N ASP A 68 5.77 -3.74 14.98
CA ASP A 68 4.48 -4.15 15.36
C ASP A 68 3.78 -4.49 14.05
N LEU A 69 3.80 -5.78 13.69
CA LEU A 69 2.84 -6.31 12.72
C LEU A 69 1.40 -6.10 13.27
N SER A 70 1.25 -5.68 14.54
CA SER A 70 0.07 -5.07 15.18
C SER A 70 0.04 -3.52 15.16
N ALA A 71 0.94 -2.82 14.45
CA ALA A 71 0.59 -1.49 13.89
C ALA A 71 -0.53 -1.62 12.84
N CYS A 72 -0.97 -2.86 12.58
CA CYS A 72 -2.20 -3.28 11.93
C CYS A 72 -3.35 -3.70 12.90
N VAL A 73 -3.14 -3.85 14.21
CA VAL A 73 -4.14 -4.31 15.21
C VAL A 73 -3.79 -3.80 16.63
N ASN A 74 -4.47 -2.74 17.10
CA ASN A 74 -4.63 -2.30 18.52
C ASN A 74 -3.39 -1.63 19.18
N MET A 75 -3.38 -0.54 19.95
CA MET A 75 -4.30 0.40 20.62
C MET A 75 -3.53 1.76 20.67
N VAL A 76 -4.05 2.95 20.98
CA VAL A 76 -4.77 3.44 22.16
C VAL A 76 -5.27 4.84 21.80
N ASN A 77 -6.44 5.20 22.32
CA ASN A 77 -7.05 6.52 22.28
C ASN A 77 -6.02 7.64 22.56
N ASP A 78 -5.79 8.52 21.58
CA ASP A 78 -5.35 9.87 21.87
C ASP A 78 -5.93 10.83 20.82
N ASP A 79 -6.69 11.78 21.33
CA ASP A 79 -7.80 12.47 20.66
C ASP A 79 -7.34 13.69 19.83
N THR A 80 -6.06 13.75 19.43
CA THR A 80 -5.47 15.03 19.00
C THR A 80 -4.49 15.00 17.82
N SER A 81 -4.52 14.00 16.93
CA SER A 81 -3.72 14.05 15.67
C SER A 81 -4.32 13.35 14.44
N ALA A 82 -5.62 13.03 14.47
CA ALA A 82 -6.12 11.82 13.81
C ALA A 82 -6.45 11.90 12.29
N GLU A 83 -6.75 13.04 11.67
CA GLU A 83 -7.36 13.00 10.31
C GLU A 83 -6.41 12.58 9.18
N ILE A 84 -5.12 12.94 9.24
CA ILE A 84 -4.14 12.59 8.20
C ILE A 84 -3.64 11.15 8.36
N ASP A 85 -3.48 10.67 9.61
CA ASP A 85 -3.03 9.30 9.89
C ASP A 85 -4.16 8.28 9.68
N ILE A 86 -5.42 8.64 9.99
CA ILE A 86 -6.60 7.82 9.68
C ILE A 86 -6.71 7.58 8.17
N ASN A 87 -6.64 8.63 7.33
CA ASN A 87 -6.79 8.46 5.88
C ASN A 87 -5.65 7.65 5.26
N THR A 88 -4.43 7.78 5.79
CA THR A 88 -3.26 7.04 5.27
C THR A 88 -3.33 5.54 5.56
N ARG A 89 -3.92 5.13 6.69
CA ARG A 89 -4.01 3.71 7.10
C ARG A 89 -5.35 3.06 6.77
N LYS A 90 -6.47 3.75 7.03
CA LYS A 90 -7.81 3.17 6.95
C LYS A 90 -8.32 3.06 5.51
N GLU A 91 -7.97 3.99 4.62
CA GLU A 91 -8.40 3.87 3.22
C GLU A 91 -7.82 2.60 2.53
N PRO A 92 -6.51 2.27 2.63
CA PRO A 92 -6.00 1.02 2.08
C PRO A 92 -6.65 -0.24 2.66
N LEU A 93 -6.93 -0.25 3.96
CA LEU A 93 -7.61 -1.38 4.61
C LEU A 93 -9.06 -1.51 4.15
N PHE A 94 -9.78 -0.39 4.04
CA PHE A 94 -11.14 -0.36 3.50
C PHE A 94 -11.17 -0.90 2.07
N ARG A 95 -10.20 -0.52 1.23
CA ARG A 95 -10.09 -1.06 -0.15
C ARG A 95 -9.92 -2.58 -0.16
N LYS A 96 -9.06 -3.13 0.72
CA LYS A 96 -8.88 -4.58 0.85
C LYS A 96 -10.17 -5.28 1.27
N PHE A 97 -10.88 -4.73 2.25
CA PHE A 97 -12.18 -5.23 2.71
C PHE A 97 -13.19 -5.32 1.57
N VAL A 98 -13.35 -4.23 0.78
CA VAL A 98 -14.29 -4.23 -0.35
C VAL A 98 -13.91 -5.26 -1.43
N PHE A 99 -12.62 -5.42 -1.73
CA PHE A 99 -12.19 -6.44 -2.70
C PHE A 99 -12.44 -7.86 -2.18
N HIS A 100 -12.29 -8.12 -0.89
CA HIS A 100 -12.63 -9.42 -0.29
C HIS A 100 -14.11 -9.76 -0.51
N LEU A 101 -15.01 -8.84 -0.12
CA LEU A 101 -16.46 -9.00 -0.31
C LEU A 101 -16.82 -9.26 -1.78
N LEU A 102 -16.21 -8.52 -2.70
CA LEU A 102 -16.48 -8.67 -4.14
C LEU A 102 -15.92 -9.96 -4.74
N ASN A 103 -14.79 -10.46 -4.24
CA ASN A 103 -14.23 -11.72 -4.70
C ASN A 103 -15.07 -12.92 -4.24
N GLU A 104 -15.75 -12.81 -3.09
CA GLU A 104 -16.64 -13.85 -2.58
C GLU A 104 -18.03 -13.80 -3.23
N GLN A 105 -18.61 -12.60 -3.38
CA GLN A 105 -20.03 -12.44 -3.73
C GLN A 105 -20.27 -11.92 -5.16
N ASN A 106 -19.23 -11.57 -5.91
CA ASN A 106 -19.23 -10.88 -7.21
C ASN A 106 -19.85 -9.47 -7.22
N LYS A 107 -20.88 -9.24 -6.42
CA LYS A 107 -21.52 -7.94 -6.17
C LYS A 107 -21.96 -7.87 -4.72
N VAL A 108 -21.92 -6.67 -4.14
CA VAL A 108 -22.35 -6.44 -2.76
C VAL A 108 -23.13 -5.13 -2.68
N SER A 109 -24.06 -5.00 -1.73
CA SER A 109 -24.82 -3.76 -1.62
C SER A 109 -23.95 -2.60 -1.13
N GLN A 110 -24.21 -1.38 -1.61
CA GLN A 110 -23.52 -0.17 -1.16
C GLN A 110 -23.73 0.06 0.35
N HIS A 111 -24.92 -0.28 0.86
CA HIS A 111 -25.23 -0.18 2.28
C HIS A 111 -24.30 -1.07 3.11
N GLU A 112 -24.21 -2.35 2.74
CA GLU A 112 -23.34 -3.32 3.39
C GLU A 112 -21.88 -2.85 3.42
N VAL A 113 -21.36 -2.40 2.28
CA VAL A 113 -19.97 -1.93 2.20
C VAL A 113 -19.71 -0.73 3.12
N ILE A 114 -20.65 0.21 3.18
CA ILE A 114 -20.49 1.44 3.97
C ILE A 114 -20.56 1.11 5.46
N TYR A 115 -21.60 0.41 5.90
CA TYR A 115 -21.84 0.21 7.33
C TYR A 115 -20.95 -0.89 7.91
N SER A 116 -20.81 -2.02 7.25
CA SER A 116 -19.94 -3.11 7.72
C SER A 116 -18.47 -2.70 7.63
N GLY A 117 -18.07 -1.97 6.58
CA GLY A 117 -16.71 -1.42 6.49
C GLY A 117 -16.45 -0.27 7.47
N ALA A 118 -17.47 0.49 7.87
CA ALA A 118 -17.34 1.50 8.93
C ALA A 118 -17.09 0.84 10.29
N GLU A 119 -17.88 -0.19 10.61
CA GLU A 119 -17.78 -0.97 11.83
C GLU A 119 -16.41 -1.67 11.93
N GLU A 120 -16.06 -2.48 10.92
CA GLU A 120 -14.84 -3.28 10.89
C GLU A 120 -13.55 -2.44 11.04
N LEU A 121 -13.56 -1.22 10.48
CA LEU A 121 -12.40 -0.34 10.49
C LEU A 121 -12.45 0.75 11.56
N GLY A 122 -13.54 0.86 12.33
CA GLY A 122 -13.74 1.94 13.29
C GLY A 122 -13.67 3.33 12.65
N ILE A 123 -14.28 3.50 11.47
CA ILE A 123 -14.38 4.78 10.76
C ILE A 123 -15.84 5.21 10.64
N SER A 124 -16.10 6.50 10.43
CA SER A 124 -17.48 6.95 10.22
C SER A 124 -18.08 6.38 8.92
N PRO A 125 -19.40 6.13 8.86
CA PRO A 125 -20.08 5.79 7.60
C PRO A 125 -19.87 6.84 6.50
N VAL A 126 -19.66 8.10 6.87
CA VAL A 126 -19.34 9.19 5.93
C VAL A 126 -17.94 8.99 5.33
N THR A 127 -16.95 8.61 6.14
CA THR A 127 -15.59 8.29 5.67
C THR A 127 -15.59 7.07 4.77
N ALA A 128 -16.27 5.99 5.17
CA ALA A 128 -16.45 4.78 4.36
C ALA A 128 -17.09 5.10 3.00
N ARG A 129 -18.12 5.95 2.98
CA ARG A 129 -18.76 6.43 1.74
C ARG A 129 -17.76 7.17 0.85
N ARG A 130 -16.97 8.10 1.40
CA ARG A 130 -15.94 8.85 0.63
C ARG A 130 -14.91 7.91 0.00
N TYR A 131 -14.43 6.92 0.76
CA TYR A 131 -13.50 5.91 0.24
C TYR A 131 -14.12 5.09 -0.88
N LEU A 132 -15.36 4.62 -0.70
CA LEU A 132 -16.07 3.85 -1.70
C LEU A 132 -16.31 4.67 -2.98
N GLU A 133 -16.68 5.94 -2.86
CA GLU A 133 -16.85 6.85 -4.01
C GLU A 133 -15.55 7.02 -4.78
N LYS A 134 -14.42 7.17 -4.09
CA LYS A 134 -13.08 7.20 -4.70
C LYS A 134 -12.75 5.90 -5.43
N MET A 135 -13.14 4.74 -4.89
CA MET A 135 -13.01 3.43 -5.56
C MET A 135 -13.93 3.29 -6.78
N CYS A 136 -15.05 4.01 -6.83
CA CYS A 136 -15.99 4.05 -7.94
C CYS A 136 -15.70 5.18 -8.97
N SER A 137 -14.68 5.99 -8.73
CA SER A 137 -14.28 7.08 -9.64
C SER A 137 -13.92 6.56 -11.03
N GLY A 138 -13.77 7.45 -12.03
CA GLY A 138 -13.40 7.07 -13.39
C GLY A 138 -12.15 6.19 -13.48
N ARG A 139 -11.13 6.47 -12.65
CA ARG A 139 -9.89 5.68 -12.51
C ARG A 139 -10.00 4.51 -11.52
N GLY A 140 -11.06 4.47 -10.72
CA GLY A 140 -11.35 3.39 -9.79
C GLY A 140 -11.76 2.09 -10.51
N LEU A 141 -11.60 0.96 -9.84
CA LEU A 141 -11.88 -0.37 -10.41
C LEU A 141 -13.34 -0.80 -10.27
N LEU A 142 -14.13 -0.08 -9.46
CA LEU A 142 -15.49 -0.45 -9.11
C LEU A 142 -16.51 0.44 -9.81
N MET A 143 -17.73 -0.04 -9.93
CA MET A 143 -18.87 0.74 -10.39
C MET A 143 -20.08 0.55 -9.49
N LYS A 144 -20.98 1.54 -9.52
CA LYS A 144 -22.31 1.45 -8.97
C LYS A 144 -23.26 0.91 -10.04
N SER A 145 -24.11 -0.03 -9.66
CA SER A 145 -25.17 -0.63 -10.50
C SER A 145 -26.48 -0.48 -9.75
N ASN A 146 -27.49 0.13 -10.37
CA ASN A 146 -28.80 0.24 -9.75
C ASN A 146 -29.56 -1.08 -9.97
N GLU A 147 -29.96 -1.75 -8.90
CA GLU A 147 -30.83 -2.93 -8.93
C GLU A 147 -32.07 -2.63 -8.09
N ILE A 148 -33.26 -2.59 -8.70
CA ILE A 148 -34.57 -2.33 -8.08
C ILE A 148 -34.57 -1.13 -7.11
N LYS A 149 -34.20 -1.34 -5.84
CA LYS A 149 -34.17 -0.34 -4.75
C LYS A 149 -32.81 -0.24 -4.05
N THR A 150 -31.79 -0.91 -4.56
CA THR A 150 -30.47 -1.03 -3.92
C THR A 150 -29.38 -0.71 -4.92
N ILE A 151 -28.44 0.12 -4.50
CA ILE A 151 -27.21 0.34 -5.25
C ILE A 151 -26.27 -0.81 -4.94
N MET A 152 -25.87 -1.54 -5.97
CA MET A 152 -24.89 -2.62 -5.88
C MET A 152 -23.52 -2.11 -6.33
N ILE A 153 -22.48 -2.55 -5.64
CA ILE A 153 -21.08 -2.34 -5.99
C ILE A 153 -20.58 -3.60 -6.67
N LYS A 154 -19.89 -3.44 -7.81
CA LYS A 154 -19.27 -4.53 -8.57
C LYS A 154 -18.02 -4.06 -9.29
N TYR A 155 -17.17 -4.99 -9.74
CA TYR A 155 -16.03 -4.66 -10.59
C TYR A 155 -16.49 -4.04 -11.91
N LYS A 156 -15.69 -3.12 -12.46
CA LYS A 156 -15.87 -2.65 -13.83
C LYS A 156 -15.68 -3.81 -14.82
N PRO A 157 -16.48 -3.90 -15.90
CA PRO A 157 -16.19 -4.83 -16.95
C PRO A 157 -14.80 -4.52 -17.49
N LYS A 158 -13.99 -5.56 -17.69
CA LYS A 158 -12.76 -5.40 -18.46
C LYS A 158 -13.17 -4.87 -19.85
N PRO A 159 -12.49 -3.86 -20.40
CA PRO A 159 -12.72 -3.50 -21.79
C PRO A 159 -12.54 -4.77 -22.64
N PRO A 160 -13.40 -5.00 -23.63
CA PRO A 160 -13.20 -6.11 -24.57
C PRO A 160 -11.79 -5.96 -25.15
N GLY A 161 -11.02 -7.05 -25.07
CA GLY A 161 -9.59 -7.06 -25.36
C GLY A 161 -9.26 -6.40 -26.70
N ILE A 162 -8.23 -5.57 -26.67
CA ILE A 162 -7.42 -5.23 -27.85
C ILE A 162 -6.42 -6.37 -28.01
#